data_AF-A0A2E2TLM6-F1
#
_entry.id   AF-A0A2E2TLM6-F1
#
_cell.length_a   1.000
_cell.length_b   1.000
_cell.length_c   1.000
_cell.angle_alpha   90.00
_cell.angle_beta   90.00
_cell.angle_gamma   90.00
#
_symmetry.space_group_name_H-M   'P 1'
#
loop_
_entity.id
_entity.type
_entity.pdbx_description
1 polymer ?
#
loop_
_entity_poly.entity_id
_entity_poly.type
_entity_poly.pdbx_seq_one_letter_code
_entity_poly.pdbx_strand_id
1 'polypeptide(L)' 'MNTNDLEAFGDMWAQAHEIYGKSPEPRVVYMVFQSLIAFSLADIEHALSRHITNPDTGQY' A
#
# COMPACT_ATOMS: atom_id res chain seq x y z
N MET A 1 -10.86 3.83 -4.82
CA MET A 1 -10.60 2.64 -5.66
C MET A 1 -11.88 1.86 -5.87
N ASN A 2 -11.89 0.91 -6.79
CA ASN A 2 -12.95 -0.10 -6.95
C ASN A 2 -12.36 -1.51 -6.76
N THR A 3 -13.20 -2.54 -6.65
CA THR A 3 -12.78 -3.93 -6.36
C THR A 3 -11.82 -4.52 -7.40
N ASN A 4 -11.80 -4.01 -8.63
CA ASN A 4 -10.87 -4.47 -9.68
C ASN A 4 -9.44 -3.93 -9.47
N ASP A 5 -9.28 -2.92 -8.61
CA ASP A 5 -7.97 -2.32 -8.30
C ASP A 5 -7.16 -3.17 -7.31
N LEU A 6 -7.70 -4.30 -6.82
CA LEU A 6 -7.05 -5.14 -5.81
C LEU A 6 -5.71 -5.73 -6.30
N GLU A 7 -5.64 -6.14 -7.57
CA GLU A 7 -4.41 -6.69 -8.15
C GLU A 7 -3.31 -5.61 -8.22
N ALA A 8 -3.64 -4.44 -8.78
CA ALA A 8 -2.73 -3.31 -8.86
C ALA A 8 -2.29 -2.82 -7.46
N PHE A 9 -3.22 -2.79 -6.49
CA PHE A 9 -2.90 -2.48 -5.10
C PHE A 9 -1.93 -3.51 -4.50
N GLY A 10 -2.18 -4.80 -4.74
CA GLY A 10 -1.34 -5.89 -4.26
C GLY A 10 0.09 -5.81 -4.78
N ASP A 11 0.25 -5.53 -6.08
CA ASP A 11 1.56 -5.37 -6.72
C ASP A 11 2.32 -4.17 -6.14
N MET A 12 1.64 -3.03 -5.99
CA MET A 12 2.22 -1.83 -5.36
C MET A 12 2.64 -2.10 -3.91
N TRP A 13 1.77 -2.77 -3.15
CA TRP A 13 2.04 -3.09 -1.74
C TRP A 13 3.19 -4.08 -1.58
N ALA A 14 3.31 -5.06 -2.49
CA ALA A 14 4.42 -6.01 -2.53
C ALA A 14 5.76 -5.30 -2.84
N GLN A 15 5.78 -4.38 -3.81
CA GLN A 15 6.96 -3.57 -4.14
C GLN A 15 7.41 -2.71 -2.95
N ALA A 16 6.46 -2.06 -2.27
CA ALA A 16 6.77 -1.28 -1.07
C ALA A 16 7.35 -2.15 0.06
N HIS A 17 6.89 -3.39 0.18
CA HIS A 17 7.33 -4.35 1.20
C HIS A 17 8.64 -5.07 0.89
N GLU A 18 9.07 -5.11 -0.38
CA GLU A 18 10.35 -5.70 -0.80
C GLU A 18 11.54 -5.09 -0.04
N ILE A 19 11.46 -3.79 0.24
CA ILE A 19 12.45 -3.02 1.01
C ILE A 19 12.65 -3.58 2.42
N TYR A 20 11.60 -4.16 3.00
CA TYR A 20 11.61 -4.73 4.34
C TYR A 20 11.92 -6.25 4.36
N GLY A 21 12.17 -6.86 3.19
CA GLY A 21 12.52 -8.28 3.07
C GLY A 21 11.42 -9.25 3.48
N LYS A 22 10.15 -8.81 3.52
CA LYS A 22 9.00 -9.63 3.90
C LYS A 22 7.90 -9.51 2.87
N SER A 23 7.42 -10.64 2.37
CA SER A 23 6.22 -10.67 1.55
C SER A 23 4.97 -10.63 2.44
N PRO A 24 4.06 -9.67 2.24
CA PRO A 24 2.85 -9.57 3.04
C PRO A 24 1.89 -10.71 2.70
N GLU A 25 1.25 -11.29 3.72
CA GLU A 25 0.26 -12.35 3.50
C GLU A 25 -0.93 -11.84 2.68
N PRO A 26 -1.46 -12.60 1.70
CA PRO A 26 -2.55 -12.15 0.83
C PRO A 26 -3.79 -11.65 1.59
N ARG A 27 -4.10 -12.29 2.73
CA ARG A 27 -5.22 -11.88 3.59
C ARG A 27 -5.00 -10.50 4.22
N VAL A 28 -3.76 -10.18 4.61
CA VAL A 28 -3.40 -8.87 5.17
C VAL A 28 -3.51 -7.80 4.09
N VAL A 29 -3.01 -8.06 2.88
CA VAL A 29 -3.13 -7.14 1.73
C VAL A 29 -4.60 -6.82 1.45
N TYR A 30 -5.47 -7.84 1.44
CA TYR A 30 -6.91 -7.64 1.26
C TYR A 30 -7.53 -6.77 2.37
N MET A 31 -7.17 -7.00 3.64
CA MET A 31 -7.67 -6.20 4.76
C MET A 31 -7.24 -4.74 4.67
N VAL A 32 -5.99 -4.47 4.27
CA VAL A 32 -5.50 -3.10 4.08
C VAL A 32 -6.22 -2.44 2.90
N PHE A 33 -6.37 -3.14 1.77
CA PHE A 33 -7.12 -2.64 0.61
C PHE A 33 -8.55 -2.21 0.99
N GLN A 34 -9.28 -3.05 1.73
CA GLN A 34 -10.63 -2.72 2.19
C GLN A 34 -10.65 -1.49 3.11
N SER A 35 -9.62 -1.31 3.93
CA SER A 35 -9.50 -0.17 4.84
C SER A 35 -9.21 1.15 4.11
N LEU A 36 -8.62 1.08 2.91
CA LEU A 36 -8.21 2.23 2.11
C LEU A 36 -9.09 2.45 0.87
N ILE A 37 -10.18 1.70 0.72
CA ILE A 37 -10.99 1.69 -0.53
C ILE A 37 -11.55 3.07 -0.92
N ALA A 38 -11.70 3.97 0.07
CA ALA A 38 -12.15 5.35 -0.11
C ALA A 38 -11.13 6.25 -0.84
N PHE A 39 -9.85 5.88 -0.89
CA PHE A 39 -8.78 6.65 -1.53
C PHE A 39 -8.51 6.15 -2.96
N SER A 40 -7.86 6.97 -3.79
CA SER A 40 -7.39 6.53 -5.10
C SER A 40 -6.09 5.72 -4.99
N LEU A 41 -5.77 4.88 -5.98
CA LEU A 41 -4.48 4.18 -6.02
C LEU A 41 -3.30 5.17 -5.99
N ALA A 42 -3.41 6.28 -6.73
CA ALA A 42 -2.38 7.32 -6.81
C ALA A 42 -2.12 7.99 -5.45
N ASP A 43 -3.17 8.26 -4.66
CA ASP A 43 -3.00 8.85 -3.33
C ASP A 43 -2.26 7.88 -2.39
N ILE A 44 -2.58 6.59 -2.48
CA ILE A 44 -1.94 5.54 -1.67
C ILE A 44 -0.47 5.37 -2.10
N GLU A 45 -0.19 5.32 -3.41
CA GLU A 45 1.17 5.24 -3.94
C GLU A 45 2.03 6.41 -3.46
N HIS A 46 1.46 7.62 -3.46
CA HIS A 46 2.13 8.82 -2.97
C HIS A 46 2.43 8.72 -1.47
N ALA A 47 1.46 8.27 -0.67
CA ALA A 47 1.64 8.09 0.77
C ALA A 47 2.69 7.02 1.11
N LEU A 48 2.68 5.89 0.40
CA LEU A 48 3.67 4.81 0.53
C LEU A 48 5.08 5.28 0.13
N SER A 49 5.21 5.98 -1.00
CA SER A 49 6.49 6.54 -1.46
C SER A 49 7.10 7.50 -0.42
N ARG A 50 6.25 8.33 0.20
CA ARG A 50 6.66 9.21 1.31
C ARG A 50 7.08 8.43 2.55
N HIS A 51 6.33 7.38 2.91
CA HIS A 51 6.66 6.51 4.05
C HIS A 51 8.05 5.89 3.90
N ILE A 52 8.34 5.37 2.70
CA ILE A 52 9.62 4.73 2.38
C ILE A 52 10.78 5.74 2.37
N THR A 53 10.57 6.93 1.79
CA THR A 53 11.63 7.94 1.64
C THR A 53 11.95 8.66 2.95
N ASN A 54 10.99 8.76 3.86
CA ASN A 54 11.16 9.40 5.16
C ASN A 54 10.37 8.63 6.24
N PRO A 55 10.91 7.50 6.74
CA PRO A 55 10.21 6.64 7.67
C PRO A 55 9.94 7.30 9.04
N ASP A 56 10.61 8.41 9.35
CA ASP A 56 10.73 8.95 10.72
C ASP A 56 9.75 10.06 11.09
N THR A 57 8.87 10.53 10.20
CA THR A 57 8.08 11.73 10.55
C THR A 57 6.62 11.53 10.90
N GLY A 58 5.94 10.46 10.48
CA GLY A 58 4.53 10.24 10.87
C GLY A 58 3.59 11.44 10.61
N GLN A 59 4.01 12.40 9.78
CA GLN A 59 3.24 13.60 9.45
C GLN A 59 2.56 13.37 8.11
N TYR A 60 1.31 12.94 8.20
CA TYR A 60 0.35 12.85 7.10
C TYR A 60 -0.80 13.80 7.40
#